data_AF-A0A9Q0GSB3-F1
#
_entry.id   AF-A0A9Q0GSB3-F1
#
_cell.length_a   1.000
_cell.length_b   1.000
_cell.length_c   1.000
_cell.angle_alpha   90.00
_cell.angle_beta   90.00
_cell.angle_gamma   90.00
#
_symmetry.space_group_name_H-M   'P 1'
#
loop_
_entity.id
_entity.type
_entity.pdbx_description
1 polymer ?
#
loop_
_entity_poly.entity_id
_entity_poly.type
_entity_poly.pdbx_seq_one_letter_code
_entity_poly.pdbx_strand_id
1 'polypeptide(L)'
;MPPPTSTTPITTPPSATIPMPFMTSINAEVASSVPSAAIATKPLLVISPTTAVTRKMHLICDNNLQVKNTPEDLGGKSNITWDMLYKAMKNSDGSEFHQPGNLLKEIPLKYVRLDPESMHGQAQQITMEYLLMLDVDDLVWSYPNIPIVIGAQRGYKVTGIESFSKLGDFIYFEDENQTGLYIVQFISSKLDWKSGEIELNQQVQPVVSWEPFLYMKLSISTKQEPGKPSTLNLRIPHWSNSYTKAALNGQALQLLAAGNFLSITKKWRFGDEVTLQLPLMLTMDAIKDDRPKYASIQAILYGPYVLAGLTQDDWDLQIRKDGSISDLFSALPPTYNSHLISLSQSSANATFVLSSMNNSIAMQNLPESGTDNAVHATFRFVPLGGYSNKGNSISSSLMEAIGKSFILEPFDLPGFVVEQQEPNGELEVKDAENGPNSNNVFLLIAGLDGKNNTVSLELESQQGCFVSSGVNPTTAGSSIVLSCKPQNGSIDVGFQQATSFSMTKGLSEYHPISFMARGSRRNFLMMPLLKLKDESYTVYFNVTST
;
A
#
# COMPACT_ATOMS: atom_id res chain seq x y z
N MET A 1 -9.26 -11.30 79.04
CA MET A 1 -10.56 -11.82 78.55
C MET A 1 -10.51 -11.94 77.03
N PRO A 2 -11.09 -13.00 76.42
CA PRO A 2 -11.23 -13.21 74.96
C PRO A 2 -12.71 -13.01 74.49
N PRO A 3 -13.14 -13.50 73.30
CA PRO A 3 -12.74 -13.23 71.91
C PRO A 3 -13.86 -12.32 71.27
N PRO A 4 -14.73 -12.65 70.27
CA PRO A 4 -14.65 -13.40 68.98
C PRO A 4 -14.42 -12.46 67.75
N THR A 5 -14.28 -12.85 66.46
CA THR A 5 -14.25 -14.11 65.66
C THR A 5 -15.56 -14.74 65.11
N SER A 6 -16.04 -14.27 63.95
CA SER A 6 -16.78 -15.07 62.93
C SER A 6 -16.49 -14.52 61.51
N THR A 7 -16.25 -15.25 60.40
CA THR A 7 -16.79 -16.51 59.81
C THR A 7 -18.23 -16.40 59.27
N THR A 8 -18.60 -16.83 58.05
CA THR A 8 -17.83 -17.34 56.87
C THR A 8 -18.30 -16.72 55.52
N PRO A 9 -18.76 -17.40 54.44
CA PRO A 9 -18.21 -17.13 53.09
C PRO A 9 -19.21 -16.60 52.04
N ILE A 10 -18.71 -15.93 51.00
CA ILE A 10 -19.47 -15.67 49.77
C ILE A 10 -19.15 -16.76 48.74
N THR A 11 -20.17 -17.50 48.32
CA THR A 11 -20.08 -18.54 47.30
C THR A 11 -20.32 -18.01 45.89
N THR A 12 -19.64 -18.59 44.91
CA THR A 12 -19.86 -18.32 43.48
C THR A 12 -21.11 -19.02 42.96
N PRO A 13 -22.06 -18.33 42.28
CA PRO A 13 -23.08 -18.98 41.48
C PRO A 13 -22.50 -19.49 40.13
N PRO A 14 -23.08 -20.54 39.51
CA PRO A 14 -22.48 -21.24 38.38
C PRO A 14 -22.86 -20.69 36.99
N SER A 15 -22.18 -21.19 35.95
CA SER A 15 -22.47 -20.96 34.54
C SER A 15 -23.88 -21.43 34.12
N ALA A 16 -24.51 -20.71 33.20
CA ALA A 16 -25.83 -21.03 32.66
C ALA A 16 -25.77 -21.19 31.12
N THR A 17 -25.87 -22.44 30.65
CA THR A 17 -25.97 -22.80 29.23
C THR A 17 -27.35 -23.42 28.98
N ILE A 18 -28.19 -22.83 28.11
CA ILE A 18 -29.53 -23.35 27.73
C ILE A 18 -30.03 -22.63 26.45
N PRO A 19 -30.86 -23.24 25.58
CA PRO A 19 -30.31 -23.85 24.36
C PRO A 19 -31.04 -23.46 23.04
N MET A 20 -30.68 -24.13 21.94
CA MET A 20 -31.49 -24.13 20.70
C MET A 20 -32.79 -24.94 20.86
N PRO A 21 -33.91 -24.56 20.20
CA PRO A 21 -35.15 -25.33 20.21
C PRO A 21 -35.17 -26.44 19.13
N PHE A 22 -35.68 -27.62 19.52
CA PHE A 22 -36.11 -28.68 18.61
C PHE A 22 -37.57 -29.04 18.94
N MET A 23 -38.43 -29.14 17.91
CA MET A 23 -39.74 -29.80 17.99
C MET A 23 -40.00 -30.48 16.64
N THR A 24 -39.81 -31.80 16.55
CA THR A 24 -40.80 -32.89 16.76
C THR A 24 -41.61 -33.23 15.51
N SER A 25 -41.44 -34.47 15.04
CA SER A 25 -42.13 -35.10 13.91
C SER A 25 -43.42 -35.82 14.30
N ILE A 26 -44.41 -35.84 13.40
CA ILE A 26 -45.48 -36.86 13.35
C ILE A 26 -45.56 -37.37 11.88
N ASN A 27 -45.94 -38.63 11.68
CA ASN A 27 -45.77 -39.40 10.45
C ASN A 27 -47.10 -40.00 9.92
N ALA A 28 -47.03 -40.65 8.75
CA ALA A 28 -48.05 -41.53 8.11
C ALA A 28 -49.20 -40.81 7.35
N GLU A 29 -49.82 -41.31 6.27
CA GLU A 29 -49.61 -42.49 5.36
C GLU A 29 -50.54 -42.36 4.10
N VAL A 30 -50.56 -43.14 3.00
CA VAL A 30 -49.79 -44.32 2.49
C VAL A 30 -49.90 -44.41 0.93
N ALA A 31 -48.93 -45.07 0.27
CA ALA A 31 -48.96 -45.63 -1.11
C ALA A 31 -49.13 -44.66 -2.33
N SER A 32 -48.84 -45.05 -3.58
CA SER A 32 -48.49 -46.37 -4.15
C SER A 32 -47.52 -46.33 -5.36
N SER A 33 -46.93 -47.48 -5.69
CA SER A 33 -46.28 -47.86 -6.97
C SER A 33 -44.95 -47.20 -7.44
N VAL A 34 -44.00 -48.10 -7.71
CA VAL A 34 -42.64 -48.00 -8.27
C VAL A 34 -42.50 -49.25 -9.21
N PRO A 35 -41.60 -49.38 -10.22
CA PRO A 35 -40.46 -48.56 -10.64
C PRO A 35 -40.39 -48.18 -12.15
N SER A 36 -39.47 -47.27 -12.51
CA SER A 36 -38.35 -47.60 -13.42
C SER A 36 -37.20 -46.59 -13.24
N ALA A 37 -35.99 -46.92 -13.70
CA ALA A 37 -34.75 -46.27 -13.26
C ALA A 37 -34.28 -45.09 -14.13
N ALA A 38 -33.95 -43.99 -13.47
CA ALA A 38 -33.00 -42.98 -13.94
C ALA A 38 -32.26 -42.39 -12.72
N ILE A 39 -30.93 -42.32 -12.75
CA ILE A 39 -30.13 -41.79 -11.64
C ILE A 39 -30.12 -40.26 -11.73
N ALA A 40 -30.91 -39.61 -10.87
CA ALA A 40 -30.96 -38.16 -10.76
C ALA A 40 -29.98 -37.66 -9.68
N THR A 41 -28.88 -37.03 -10.09
CA THR A 41 -28.02 -36.26 -9.21
C THR A 41 -28.78 -35.05 -8.66
N LYS A 42 -28.69 -34.81 -7.33
CA LYS A 42 -29.15 -33.55 -6.75
C LYS A 42 -28.23 -32.40 -7.19
N PRO A 43 -28.75 -31.17 -7.33
CA PRO A 43 -28.04 -30.09 -7.99
C PRO A 43 -26.79 -29.65 -7.22
N LEU A 44 -25.68 -29.48 -7.93
CA LEU A 44 -24.60 -28.60 -7.46
C LEU A 44 -25.15 -27.18 -7.34
N LEU A 45 -24.70 -26.46 -6.31
CA LEU A 45 -24.83 -25.01 -6.26
C LEU A 45 -23.87 -24.39 -7.27
N VAL A 46 -24.27 -24.30 -8.54
CA VAL A 46 -23.46 -23.70 -9.61
C VAL A 46 -23.40 -22.18 -9.41
N ILE A 47 -22.42 -21.74 -8.63
CA ILE A 47 -22.01 -20.34 -8.56
C ILE A 47 -21.47 -19.97 -9.94
N SER A 48 -22.25 -19.22 -10.71
CA SER A 48 -21.87 -18.81 -12.06
C SER A 48 -20.68 -17.84 -12.00
N PRO A 49 -19.59 -18.07 -12.76
CA PRO A 49 -18.41 -17.20 -12.76
C PRO A 49 -18.67 -15.90 -13.57
N THR A 50 -19.58 -15.08 -13.07
CA THR A 50 -19.89 -13.73 -13.53
C THR A 50 -19.68 -12.79 -12.33
N THR A 51 -18.53 -12.15 -12.14
CA THR A 51 -17.67 -11.52 -13.17
C THR A 51 -16.18 -11.82 -12.99
N ALA A 52 -15.52 -12.22 -14.08
CA ALA A 52 -14.06 -12.17 -14.17
C ALA A 52 -13.62 -10.73 -14.51
N VAL A 53 -13.37 -9.91 -13.49
CA VAL A 53 -12.86 -8.54 -13.67
C VAL A 53 -11.48 -8.61 -14.33
N THR A 54 -11.39 -8.12 -15.57
CA THR A 54 -10.15 -8.16 -16.33
C THR A 54 -9.19 -7.09 -15.81
N ARG A 55 -8.08 -7.52 -15.18
CA ARG A 55 -6.99 -6.64 -14.75
C ARG A 55 -6.44 -5.85 -15.96
N LYS A 56 -6.77 -4.57 -16.07
CA LYS A 56 -6.31 -3.67 -17.14
C LYS A 56 -4.96 -3.03 -16.79
N MET A 57 -3.90 -3.83 -16.84
CA MET A 57 -2.55 -3.28 -17.04
C MET A 57 -2.41 -3.01 -18.55
N HIS A 58 -2.16 -1.77 -18.96
CA HIS A 58 -1.96 -1.46 -20.39
C HIS A 58 -0.60 -2.00 -20.83
N LEU A 59 -0.56 -2.78 -21.92
CA LEU A 59 0.60 -3.57 -22.31
C LEU A 59 1.19 -3.10 -23.64
N ILE A 60 2.52 -2.93 -23.71
CA ILE A 60 3.24 -2.98 -24.98
C ILE A 60 3.35 -4.45 -25.39
N CYS A 61 2.28 -4.99 -25.97
CA CYS A 61 2.22 -6.35 -26.52
C CYS A 61 3.08 -6.49 -27.79
N ASP A 62 4.39 -6.58 -27.62
CA ASP A 62 5.30 -7.16 -28.60
C ASP A 62 5.76 -8.53 -28.10
N ASN A 63 5.31 -9.60 -28.77
CA ASN A 63 5.51 -11.01 -28.39
C ASN A 63 6.99 -11.48 -28.43
N ASN A 64 7.95 -10.57 -28.57
CA ASN A 64 9.38 -10.81 -28.71
C ASN A 64 10.22 -10.27 -27.53
N LEU A 65 9.60 -9.95 -26.39
CA LEU A 65 10.30 -9.63 -25.14
C LEU A 65 11.03 -10.87 -24.59
N GLN A 66 12.34 -10.93 -24.82
CA GLN A 66 13.25 -12.03 -24.45
C GLN A 66 14.28 -11.53 -23.44
N VAL A 67 13.97 -11.63 -22.14
CA VAL A 67 14.88 -11.21 -21.06
C VAL A 67 16.06 -12.19 -20.96
N LYS A 68 17.22 -11.81 -21.49
CA LYS A 68 18.45 -12.61 -21.40
C LYS A 68 19.14 -12.42 -20.05
N ASN A 69 19.10 -13.44 -19.20
CA ASN A 69 19.95 -13.56 -18.03
C ASN A 69 21.25 -14.31 -18.38
N THR A 70 22.24 -13.61 -18.95
CA THR A 70 23.60 -14.13 -19.11
C THR A 70 24.46 -13.79 -17.88
N PRO A 71 25.11 -14.77 -17.23
CA PRO A 71 26.08 -14.47 -16.17
C PRO A 71 27.33 -13.81 -16.75
N GLU A 72 27.71 -12.65 -16.23
CA GLU A 72 29.05 -12.09 -16.43
C GLU A 72 30.06 -12.79 -15.52
N ASP A 73 31.23 -13.09 -16.07
CA ASP A 73 32.31 -13.82 -15.41
C ASP A 73 33.28 -12.85 -14.72
N LEU A 74 33.43 -12.98 -13.39
CA LEU A 74 34.16 -12.02 -12.55
C LEU A 74 35.38 -12.69 -11.89
N GLY A 75 36.47 -12.79 -12.65
CA GLY A 75 37.75 -13.27 -12.15
C GLY A 75 38.53 -12.23 -11.34
N GLY A 76 38.85 -12.54 -10.08
CA GLY A 76 39.77 -11.74 -9.26
C GLY A 76 39.50 -11.84 -7.76
N LYS A 77 40.54 -12.03 -6.93
CA LYS A 77 40.41 -12.17 -5.47
C LYS A 77 40.28 -10.81 -4.75
N SER A 78 39.08 -10.45 -4.29
CA SER A 78 38.90 -9.62 -3.08
C SER A 78 37.42 -9.49 -2.68
N ASN A 79 37.11 -9.66 -1.39
CA ASN A 79 35.82 -9.43 -0.71
C ASN A 79 34.56 -10.11 -1.29
N ILE A 80 33.88 -10.88 -0.44
CA ILE A 80 32.60 -11.53 -0.80
C ILE A 80 31.48 -10.49 -0.71
N THR A 81 30.86 -10.16 -1.85
CA THR A 81 29.69 -9.26 -1.90
C THR A 81 28.38 -10.03 -1.72
N TRP A 82 27.30 -9.32 -1.39
CA TRP A 82 25.98 -9.95 -1.29
C TRP A 82 25.53 -10.63 -2.59
N ASP A 83 25.81 -10.04 -3.74
CA ASP A 83 25.32 -10.59 -5.02
C ASP A 83 26.05 -11.88 -5.43
N MET A 84 27.28 -12.09 -4.94
CA MET A 84 27.97 -13.38 -5.03
C MET A 84 27.33 -14.42 -4.12
N LEU A 85 27.04 -14.07 -2.85
CA LEU A 85 26.36 -14.96 -1.89
C LEU A 85 24.95 -15.34 -2.38
N TYR A 86 24.17 -14.38 -2.86
CA TYR A 86 22.81 -14.62 -3.34
C TYR A 86 22.79 -15.54 -4.56
N LYS A 87 23.71 -15.35 -5.52
CA LYS A 87 23.89 -16.28 -6.65
C LYS A 87 24.29 -17.68 -6.17
N ALA A 88 25.24 -17.79 -5.22
CA ALA A 88 25.66 -19.08 -4.68
C ALA A 88 24.52 -19.83 -3.95
N MET A 89 23.69 -19.12 -3.18
CA MET A 89 22.53 -19.70 -2.48
C MET A 89 21.35 -20.02 -3.41
N LYS A 90 21.26 -19.43 -4.60
CA LYS A 90 20.18 -19.72 -5.57
C LYS A 90 20.56 -20.73 -6.66
N ASN A 91 21.86 -20.96 -6.91
CA ASN A 91 22.33 -21.85 -7.96
C ASN A 91 22.69 -23.27 -7.44
N SER A 92 22.16 -23.71 -6.31
CA SER A 92 22.48 -25.01 -5.69
C SER A 92 21.84 -26.24 -6.35
N ASP A 93 21.37 -26.11 -7.60
CA ASP A 93 20.73 -27.20 -8.35
C ASP A 93 21.76 -28.10 -9.06
N GLY A 94 22.13 -29.18 -8.37
CA GLY A 94 22.43 -30.49 -8.96
C GLY A 94 23.66 -30.67 -9.87
N SER A 95 24.40 -29.63 -10.25
CA SER A 95 25.58 -29.73 -11.13
C SER A 95 26.90 -29.57 -10.38
N GLU A 96 27.90 -30.38 -10.73
CA GLU A 96 29.21 -30.42 -10.07
C GLU A 96 30.10 -29.20 -10.37
N PHE A 97 29.83 -28.07 -9.70
CA PHE A 97 30.89 -27.10 -9.39
C PHE A 97 31.54 -27.47 -8.06
N HIS A 98 32.87 -27.61 -8.03
CA HIS A 98 33.61 -27.82 -6.78
C HIS A 98 33.40 -26.63 -5.83
N GLN A 99 32.74 -26.91 -4.71
CA GLN A 99 32.31 -25.91 -3.74
C GLN A 99 33.49 -25.27 -2.99
N PRO A 100 33.60 -23.94 -2.95
CA PRO A 100 34.31 -23.27 -1.87
C PRO A 100 33.42 -23.31 -0.62
N GLY A 101 33.73 -24.19 0.34
CA GLY A 101 33.00 -24.26 1.62
C GLY A 101 32.99 -22.91 2.34
N ASN A 102 31.79 -22.37 2.56
CA ASN A 102 31.41 -21.09 3.17
C ASN A 102 29.93 -20.74 2.81
N LEU A 103 29.03 -21.72 2.70
CA LEU A 103 27.61 -21.44 2.42
C LEU A 103 26.90 -21.04 3.72
N LEU A 104 26.19 -19.91 3.68
CA LEU A 104 25.41 -19.43 4.82
C LEU A 104 24.19 -20.33 5.06
N LYS A 105 23.90 -20.62 6.33
CA LYS A 105 22.79 -21.46 6.78
C LYS A 105 21.61 -20.59 7.20
N GLU A 106 20.40 -20.91 6.75
CA GLU A 106 19.17 -20.22 7.16
C GLU A 106 18.87 -20.45 8.65
N ILE A 107 18.38 -19.43 9.36
CA ILE A 107 17.94 -19.57 10.75
C ILE A 107 16.50 -20.11 10.79
N PRO A 108 16.20 -21.24 11.46
CA PRO A 108 14.85 -21.80 11.49
C PRO A 108 13.80 -20.85 12.09
N LEU A 109 12.67 -20.65 11.40
CA LEU A 109 11.55 -19.76 11.80
C LEU A 109 11.14 -19.83 13.27
N LYS A 110 11.21 -20.99 13.92
CA LYS A 110 10.90 -21.14 15.36
C LYS A 110 11.71 -20.24 16.29
N TYR A 111 12.84 -19.69 15.83
CA TYR A 111 13.69 -18.74 16.55
C TYR A 111 13.50 -17.28 16.08
N VAL A 112 12.82 -17.04 14.96
CA VAL A 112 12.55 -15.71 14.38
C VAL A 112 11.08 -15.35 14.58
N ARG A 113 10.80 -14.16 15.13
CA ARG A 113 9.44 -13.64 15.26
C ARG A 113 9.38 -12.26 14.64
N LEU A 114 8.50 -12.07 13.67
CA LEU A 114 8.21 -10.75 13.13
C LEU A 114 7.52 -9.89 14.21
N ASP A 115 7.70 -8.58 14.13
CA ASP A 115 6.94 -7.63 14.95
C ASP A 115 5.47 -7.63 14.49
N PRO A 116 4.48 -7.99 15.34
CA PRO A 116 3.08 -8.11 14.94
C PRO A 116 2.48 -6.81 14.40
N GLU A 117 2.97 -5.65 14.86
CA GLU A 117 2.51 -4.33 14.39
C GLU A 117 3.17 -3.91 13.07
N SER A 118 4.15 -4.68 12.57
CA SER A 118 4.76 -4.44 11.27
C SER A 118 3.94 -5.06 10.14
N MET A 119 3.97 -4.44 8.95
CA MET A 119 3.35 -4.96 7.72
C MET A 119 3.67 -6.44 7.45
N HIS A 120 4.90 -6.88 7.77
CA HIS A 120 5.32 -8.27 7.58
C HIS A 120 4.71 -9.21 8.63
N GLY A 121 4.60 -8.78 9.89
CA GLY A 121 3.92 -9.53 10.94
C GLY A 121 2.42 -9.65 10.69
N GLN A 122 1.76 -8.55 10.31
CA GLN A 122 0.35 -8.54 9.91
C GLN A 122 0.10 -9.46 8.71
N ALA A 123 0.93 -9.39 7.66
CA ALA A 123 0.83 -10.29 6.51
C ALA A 123 1.00 -11.77 6.89
N GLN A 124 1.96 -12.10 7.77
CA GLN A 124 2.17 -13.47 8.26
C GLN A 124 0.98 -13.95 9.11
N GLN A 125 0.43 -13.11 9.98
CA GLN A 125 -0.74 -13.45 10.81
C GLN A 125 -2.00 -13.67 9.95
N ILE A 126 -2.34 -12.72 9.07
CA ILE A 126 -3.49 -12.84 8.15
C ILE A 126 -3.37 -14.12 7.32
N THR A 127 -2.16 -14.46 6.84
CA THR A 127 -1.90 -15.71 6.11
C THR A 127 -2.13 -16.95 6.97
N MET A 128 -1.78 -16.91 8.26
CA MET A 128 -2.05 -17.99 9.21
C MET A 128 -3.56 -18.15 9.49
N GLU A 129 -4.28 -17.03 9.62
CA GLU A 129 -5.74 -17.03 9.80
C GLU A 129 -6.44 -17.60 8.55
N TYR A 130 -6.00 -17.25 7.33
CA TYR A 130 -6.48 -17.89 6.11
C TYR A 130 -6.15 -19.39 6.04
N LEU A 131 -4.96 -19.82 6.46
CA LEU A 131 -4.61 -21.25 6.52
C LEU A 131 -5.54 -22.05 7.46
N LEU A 132 -5.99 -21.45 8.56
CA LEU A 132 -6.95 -22.05 9.49
C LEU A 132 -8.39 -22.07 8.98
N MET A 133 -8.69 -21.36 7.87
CA MET A 133 -10.01 -21.33 7.22
C MET A 133 -10.07 -22.18 5.94
N LEU A 134 -8.98 -22.82 5.51
CA LEU A 134 -8.97 -23.72 4.35
C LEU A 134 -9.40 -25.13 4.74
N ASP A 135 -10.38 -25.67 4.03
CA ASP A 135 -10.59 -27.12 3.98
C ASP A 135 -9.46 -27.75 3.16
N VAL A 136 -8.85 -28.81 3.68
CA VAL A 136 -7.62 -29.42 3.14
C VAL A 136 -7.91 -30.19 1.86
N ASP A 137 -9.12 -30.75 1.73
CA ASP A 137 -9.51 -31.61 0.62
C ASP A 137 -9.78 -30.84 -0.70
N ASP A 138 -9.88 -29.51 -0.66
CA ASP A 138 -10.22 -28.63 -1.79
C ASP A 138 -9.00 -27.84 -2.36
N LEU A 139 -7.77 -28.13 -1.91
CA LEU A 139 -6.55 -27.43 -2.37
C LEU A 139 -6.09 -27.84 -3.78
N VAL A 140 -6.55 -27.10 -4.79
CA VAL A 140 -5.99 -27.16 -6.15
C VAL A 140 -4.62 -26.45 -6.22
N TRP A 141 -3.59 -27.19 -6.64
CA TRP A 141 -2.24 -26.67 -6.86
C TRP A 141 -2.14 -25.93 -8.20
N SER A 142 -1.54 -24.75 -8.20
CA SER A 142 -1.17 -24.01 -9.43
C SER A 142 0.13 -23.26 -9.21
N TYR A 143 0.99 -23.20 -10.23
CA TYR A 143 2.26 -22.47 -10.20
C TYR A 143 2.09 -21.08 -10.83
N PRO A 144 2.09 -19.98 -10.05
CA PRO A 144 2.24 -18.64 -10.59
C PRO A 144 3.73 -18.37 -10.84
N ASN A 145 4.16 -18.41 -12.11
CA ASN A 145 5.38 -17.70 -12.49
C ASN A 145 5.18 -16.22 -12.17
N ILE A 146 6.13 -15.60 -11.45
CA ILE A 146 6.28 -14.13 -11.50
C ILE A 146 6.83 -13.83 -12.90
N PRO A 147 6.07 -13.22 -13.81
CA PRO A 147 6.54 -13.00 -15.16
C PRO A 147 7.35 -11.71 -15.17
N ILE A 148 8.61 -11.80 -15.62
CA ILE A 148 9.32 -10.64 -16.18
C ILE A 148 8.84 -10.44 -17.63
N VAL A 149 7.51 -10.44 -17.78
CA VAL A 149 6.76 -10.30 -19.04
C VAL A 149 5.60 -9.37 -18.74
N ILE A 150 5.49 -8.31 -19.52
CA ILE A 150 4.43 -7.31 -19.45
C ILE A 150 3.10 -8.02 -19.80
N GLY A 151 2.31 -8.45 -18.81
CA GLY A 151 0.91 -8.84 -19.03
C GLY A 151 0.20 -9.90 -18.18
N ALA A 152 0.84 -10.64 -17.27
CA ALA A 152 0.14 -11.77 -16.64
C ALA A 152 -0.80 -11.40 -15.47
N GLN A 153 -1.89 -12.15 -15.37
CA GLN A 153 -2.84 -12.10 -14.26
C GLN A 153 -2.28 -12.84 -13.02
N ARG A 154 -2.52 -12.30 -11.82
CA ARG A 154 -2.22 -12.98 -10.55
C ARG A 154 -3.25 -14.09 -10.27
N GLY A 155 -2.92 -15.33 -10.64
CA GLY A 155 -3.56 -16.52 -10.08
C GLY A 155 -3.03 -16.81 -8.68
N TYR A 156 -3.72 -16.35 -7.64
CA TYR A 156 -3.37 -16.67 -6.25
C TYR A 156 -4.10 -17.93 -5.77
N LYS A 157 -3.36 -19.03 -5.57
CA LYS A 157 -3.63 -20.07 -4.57
C LYS A 157 -2.37 -20.91 -4.34
N VAL A 158 -2.26 -21.50 -3.15
CA VAL A 158 -1.07 -22.22 -2.63
C VAL A 158 0.20 -21.35 -2.50
N THR A 159 0.97 -21.10 -3.56
CA THR A 159 2.35 -20.58 -3.46
C THR A 159 2.49 -19.23 -2.75
N GLY A 160 1.49 -18.34 -2.90
CA GLY A 160 1.47 -17.05 -2.19
C GLY A 160 1.32 -17.21 -0.66
N ILE A 161 0.51 -18.18 -0.24
CA ILE A 161 0.24 -18.45 1.19
C ILE A 161 1.48 -19.06 1.85
N GLU A 162 2.20 -19.95 1.15
CA GLU A 162 3.49 -20.44 1.63
C GLU A 162 4.55 -19.32 1.68
N SER A 163 4.55 -18.40 0.71
CA SER A 163 5.51 -17.28 0.68
C SER A 163 5.32 -16.31 1.86
N PHE A 164 4.08 -16.01 2.23
CA PHE A 164 3.79 -15.08 3.33
C PHE A 164 3.95 -15.70 4.73
N SER A 165 3.84 -17.03 4.88
CA SER A 165 4.18 -17.68 6.16
C SER A 165 5.69 -17.71 6.41
N LYS A 166 6.51 -17.69 5.34
CA LYS A 166 7.98 -17.77 5.35
C LYS A 166 8.73 -16.42 5.35
N LEU A 167 8.05 -15.29 5.59
CA LEU A 167 8.67 -13.95 5.59
C LEU A 167 9.87 -13.79 6.56
N GLY A 168 10.00 -14.65 7.57
CA GLY A 168 11.14 -14.64 8.50
C GLY A 168 12.43 -15.30 8.00
N ASP A 169 12.34 -16.26 7.05
CA ASP A 169 13.48 -17.13 6.67
C ASP A 169 14.66 -16.33 6.09
N PHE A 170 14.35 -15.27 5.32
CA PHE A 170 15.33 -14.50 4.57
C PHE A 170 15.86 -13.25 5.30
N ILE A 171 15.67 -13.13 6.62
CA ILE A 171 16.17 -11.98 7.42
C ILE A 171 17.57 -12.27 7.98
N TYR A 172 17.78 -13.50 8.48
CA TYR A 172 18.94 -13.89 9.28
C TYR A 172 19.56 -15.20 8.78
N PHE A 173 20.89 -15.20 8.64
CA PHE A 173 21.67 -16.37 8.26
C PHE A 173 22.88 -16.56 9.20
N GLU A 174 23.41 -17.77 9.30
CA GLU A 174 24.57 -18.14 10.12
C GLU A 174 25.74 -18.63 9.25
N ASP A 175 26.99 -18.39 9.66
CA ASP A 175 28.16 -19.02 9.03
C ASP A 175 28.24 -20.52 9.34
N GLU A 176 29.02 -21.27 8.55
CA GLU A 176 29.14 -22.72 8.77
C GLU A 176 29.66 -23.08 10.17
N ASN A 177 30.50 -22.21 10.74
CA ASN A 177 31.17 -22.33 12.04
C ASN A 177 30.30 -21.91 13.25
N GLN A 178 29.12 -21.34 13.02
CA GLN A 178 28.20 -20.85 14.06
C GLN A 178 28.79 -19.76 14.98
N THR A 179 29.65 -18.93 14.40
CA THR A 179 30.37 -17.80 15.02
C THR A 179 29.94 -16.43 14.50
N GLY A 180 29.25 -16.38 13.36
CA GLY A 180 28.88 -15.16 12.65
C GLY A 180 27.44 -15.19 12.16
N LEU A 181 26.64 -14.23 12.60
CA LEU A 181 25.28 -14.00 12.12
C LEU A 181 25.29 -12.92 11.04
N TYR A 182 24.57 -13.14 9.94
CA TYR A 182 24.36 -12.20 8.85
C TYR A 182 22.93 -11.67 8.87
N ILE A 183 22.80 -10.34 8.90
CA ILE A 183 21.52 -9.62 8.93
C ILE A 183 21.36 -8.95 7.57
N VAL A 184 20.51 -9.51 6.71
CA VAL A 184 20.49 -9.22 5.25
C VAL A 184 19.25 -8.47 4.78
N GLN A 185 18.21 -8.40 5.62
CA GLN A 185 17.02 -7.56 5.44
C GLN A 185 16.73 -6.76 6.71
N PHE A 186 16.15 -5.59 6.52
CA PHE A 186 15.79 -4.68 7.61
C PHE A 186 14.28 -4.72 7.83
N ILE A 187 13.86 -5.63 8.72
CA ILE A 187 12.47 -5.92 9.07
C ILE A 187 12.38 -6.06 10.59
N SER A 188 11.47 -5.30 11.21
CA SER A 188 11.23 -5.35 12.67
C SER A 188 10.91 -6.78 13.10
N SER A 189 11.76 -7.35 13.95
CA SER A 189 11.78 -8.77 14.29
C SER A 189 12.64 -9.07 15.51
N LYS A 190 12.35 -10.18 16.20
CA LYS A 190 13.17 -10.76 17.26
C LYS A 190 13.80 -12.07 16.80
N LEU A 191 15.03 -12.32 17.21
CA LEU A 191 15.77 -13.55 16.96
C LEU A 191 16.41 -14.09 18.25
N ASP A 192 16.04 -15.31 18.62
CA ASP A 192 16.67 -16.12 19.68
C ASP A 192 17.88 -16.90 19.12
N TRP A 193 19.03 -16.23 18.94
CA TRP A 193 20.21 -16.80 18.28
C TRP A 193 20.99 -17.73 19.22
N LYS A 194 20.74 -19.04 19.07
CA LYS A 194 21.26 -20.09 19.97
C LYS A 194 22.78 -20.17 20.03
N SER A 195 23.47 -20.18 18.89
CA SER A 195 24.92 -20.37 18.83
C SER A 195 25.71 -19.18 19.39
N GLY A 196 25.17 -17.97 19.24
CA GLY A 196 25.71 -16.75 19.83
C GLY A 196 25.30 -16.50 21.28
N GLU A 197 24.41 -17.33 21.85
CA GLU A 197 23.88 -17.23 23.22
C GLU A 197 23.21 -15.87 23.55
N ILE A 198 22.60 -15.22 22.53
CA ILE A 198 21.96 -13.90 22.63
C ILE A 198 20.57 -13.85 21.98
N GLU A 199 19.68 -13.02 22.52
CA GLU A 199 18.40 -12.64 21.90
C GLU A 199 18.54 -11.21 21.33
N LEU A 200 18.29 -11.08 20.03
CA LEU A 200 18.36 -9.86 19.25
C LEU A 200 16.95 -9.29 19.02
N ASN A 201 16.78 -7.99 19.21
CA ASN A 201 15.54 -7.27 18.92
C ASN A 201 15.83 -6.17 17.88
N GLN A 202 15.46 -6.44 16.64
CA GLN A 202 15.56 -5.51 15.52
C GLN A 202 14.29 -4.66 15.43
N GLN A 203 14.44 -3.34 15.40
CA GLN A 203 13.35 -2.38 15.21
C GLN A 203 13.71 -1.47 14.04
N VAL A 204 12.83 -1.38 13.05
CA VAL A 204 12.98 -0.54 11.87
C VAL A 204 11.88 0.50 11.86
N GLN A 205 12.23 1.77 11.70
CA GLN A 205 11.25 2.84 11.62
C GLN A 205 10.51 2.81 10.28
N PRO A 206 9.20 3.15 10.24
CA PRO A 206 8.46 3.26 8.98
C PRO A 206 9.13 4.25 8.03
N VAL A 207 9.45 3.77 6.82
CA VAL A 207 10.05 4.60 5.77
C VAL A 207 9.00 5.57 5.20
N VAL A 208 9.44 6.80 4.94
CA VAL A 208 8.61 7.90 4.40
C VAL A 208 9.32 8.60 3.24
N SER A 209 8.61 9.40 2.45
CA SER A 209 9.20 10.13 1.31
C SER A 209 9.84 11.48 1.68
N TRP A 210 9.37 12.12 2.76
CA TRP A 210 9.85 13.43 3.21
C TRP A 210 11.08 13.39 4.15
N GLU A 211 11.45 12.20 4.64
CA GLU A 211 12.70 11.96 5.37
C GLU A 211 13.43 10.78 4.69
N PRO A 212 14.49 11.03 3.91
CA PRO A 212 15.08 10.03 3.00
C PRO A 212 16.05 9.07 3.69
N PHE A 213 15.60 8.41 4.75
CA PHE A 213 16.40 7.46 5.53
C PHE A 213 15.59 6.25 5.98
N LEU A 214 16.23 5.08 5.95
CA LEU A 214 15.82 3.91 6.73
C LEU A 214 16.65 3.89 8.01
N TYR A 215 15.99 3.97 9.16
CA TYR A 215 16.60 3.81 10.47
C TYR A 215 16.31 2.43 11.04
N MET A 216 17.36 1.71 11.43
CA MET A 216 17.28 0.42 12.12
C MET A 216 18.05 0.49 13.43
N LYS A 217 17.46 -0.07 14.49
CA LYS A 217 18.06 -0.28 15.81
C LYS A 217 18.01 -1.77 16.15
N LEU A 218 19.17 -2.33 16.47
CA LEU A 218 19.35 -3.71 16.92
C LEU A 218 19.76 -3.68 18.39
N SER A 219 18.84 -4.01 19.28
CA SER A 219 19.11 -4.13 20.72
C SER A 219 19.49 -5.56 21.07
N ILE A 220 20.56 -5.75 21.84
CA ILE A 220 21.05 -7.08 22.23
C ILE A 220 20.73 -7.37 23.70
N SER A 221 20.26 -8.58 23.96
CA SER A 221 20.00 -9.11 25.29
C SER A 221 20.56 -10.52 25.46
N THR A 222 20.89 -10.91 26.69
CA THR A 222 21.26 -12.28 27.03
C THR A 222 20.81 -12.61 28.45
N LYS A 223 20.73 -13.90 28.76
CA LYS A 223 20.27 -14.45 30.05
C LYS A 223 21.45 -15.04 30.86
N GLN A 224 22.68 -14.88 30.37
CA GLN A 224 23.93 -15.39 30.96
C GLN A 224 25.00 -14.29 31.01
N GLU A 225 26.16 -14.60 31.61
CA GLU A 225 27.36 -13.78 31.48
C GLU A 225 27.81 -13.64 30.00
N PRO A 226 28.57 -12.59 29.62
CA PRO A 226 28.97 -12.35 28.23
C PRO A 226 29.73 -13.53 27.62
N GLY A 227 29.08 -14.17 26.63
CA GLY A 227 29.50 -15.44 26.05
C GLY A 227 30.79 -15.42 25.23
N LYS A 228 30.90 -16.38 24.31
CA LYS A 228 32.00 -16.41 23.34
C LYS A 228 31.95 -15.15 22.46
N PRO A 229 33.11 -14.62 22.00
CA PRO A 229 33.10 -13.55 21.01
C PRO A 229 32.40 -14.05 19.73
N SER A 230 31.40 -13.31 19.25
CA SER A 230 30.67 -13.64 18.03
C SER A 230 30.49 -12.39 17.15
N THR A 231 30.28 -12.60 15.85
CA THR A 231 30.25 -11.53 14.86
C THR A 231 28.84 -11.27 14.36
N LEU A 232 28.41 -10.01 14.37
CA LEU A 232 27.21 -9.57 13.65
C LEU A 232 27.64 -8.89 12.34
N ASN A 233 27.17 -9.40 11.21
CA ASN A 233 27.46 -8.92 9.86
C ASN A 233 26.19 -8.23 9.32
N LEU A 234 26.14 -6.90 9.39
CA LEU A 234 25.00 -6.12 8.90
C LEU A 234 25.22 -5.76 7.43
N ARG A 235 24.30 -6.13 6.54
CA ARG A 235 24.40 -5.81 5.10
C ARG A 235 24.35 -4.30 4.88
N ILE A 236 25.27 -3.75 4.09
CA ILE A 236 25.20 -2.38 3.58
C ILE A 236 24.74 -2.46 2.12
N PRO A 237 23.46 -2.17 1.78
CA PRO A 237 22.94 -2.34 0.42
C PRO A 237 23.70 -1.54 -0.64
N HIS A 238 23.76 -2.03 -1.88
CA HIS A 238 24.49 -1.37 -2.98
C HIS A 238 23.99 0.05 -3.32
N TRP A 239 22.72 0.36 -3.02
CA TRP A 239 22.12 1.69 -3.19
C TRP A 239 22.51 2.70 -2.07
N SER A 240 23.26 2.25 -1.05
CA SER A 240 23.74 3.11 0.05
C SER A 240 24.90 3.99 -0.42
N ASN A 241 25.06 5.18 0.16
CA ASN A 241 26.10 6.14 -0.20
C ASN A 241 26.90 6.63 1.04
N SER A 242 27.75 7.65 0.87
CA SER A 242 28.62 8.22 1.92
C SER A 242 27.89 8.84 3.11
N TYR A 243 26.57 9.13 3.02
CA TYR A 243 25.74 9.59 4.15
C TYR A 243 25.25 8.45 5.05
N THR A 244 25.57 7.19 4.73
CA THR A 244 25.34 6.04 5.60
C THR A 244 26.06 6.21 6.93
N LYS A 245 25.42 5.84 8.04
CA LYS A 245 26.04 5.87 9.38
C LYS A 245 25.69 4.61 10.14
N ALA A 246 26.65 4.09 10.91
CA ALA A 246 26.39 3.08 11.92
C ALA A 246 27.09 3.46 13.23
N ALA A 247 26.53 3.00 14.35
CA ALA A 247 27.13 3.18 15.67
C ALA A 247 26.88 1.96 16.57
N LEU A 248 27.82 1.68 17.46
CA LEU A 248 27.72 0.70 18.54
C LEU A 248 27.71 1.45 19.87
N ASN A 249 26.65 1.31 20.66
CA ASN A 249 26.47 1.98 21.96
C ASN A 249 26.69 3.52 21.86
N GLY A 250 26.26 4.13 20.76
CA GLY A 250 26.46 5.56 20.46
C GLY A 250 27.82 5.94 19.87
N GLN A 251 28.82 5.06 19.88
CA GLN A 251 30.11 5.30 19.23
C GLN A 251 30.04 4.96 17.73
N ALA A 252 30.36 5.93 16.86
CA ALA A 252 30.34 5.75 15.42
C ALA A 252 31.32 4.65 14.95
N LEU A 253 30.88 3.83 14.00
CA LEU A 253 31.65 2.75 13.40
C LEU A 253 32.21 3.18 12.03
N GLN A 254 33.40 2.69 11.68
CA GLN A 254 33.93 2.85 10.33
C GLN A 254 33.18 1.91 9.37
N LEU A 255 32.68 2.47 8.28
CA LEU A 255 31.94 1.74 7.24
C LEU A 255 32.85 1.30 6.10
N LEU A 256 32.49 0.17 5.49
CA LEU A 256 33.04 -0.30 4.22
C LEU A 256 32.19 0.23 3.04
N ALA A 257 32.65 0.00 1.82
CA ALA A 257 31.91 0.34 0.61
C ALA A 257 30.54 -0.39 0.52
N ALA A 258 29.57 0.24 -0.14
CA ALA A 258 28.25 -0.34 -0.39
C ALA A 258 28.33 -1.71 -1.11
N GLY A 259 27.33 -2.56 -0.89
CA GLY A 259 27.29 -3.95 -1.40
C GLY A 259 28.01 -4.99 -0.52
N ASN A 260 28.68 -4.55 0.55
CA ASN A 260 29.42 -5.40 1.50
C ASN A 260 28.68 -5.51 2.86
N PHE A 261 29.35 -6.10 3.86
CA PHE A 261 28.86 -6.21 5.23
C PHE A 261 29.68 -5.36 6.21
N LEU A 262 29.00 -4.75 7.18
CA LEU A 262 29.59 -4.19 8.39
C LEU A 262 29.70 -5.32 9.44
N SER A 263 30.91 -5.84 9.62
CA SER A 263 31.21 -6.89 10.60
C SER A 263 31.58 -6.31 11.97
N ILE A 264 30.88 -6.72 13.02
CA ILE A 264 31.11 -6.30 14.41
C ILE A 264 31.34 -7.55 15.26
N THR A 265 32.61 -7.84 15.62
CA THR A 265 32.97 -8.99 16.48
C THR A 265 33.09 -8.54 17.93
N LYS A 266 32.34 -9.16 18.84
CA LYS A 266 32.27 -8.72 20.25
C LYS A 266 31.85 -9.85 21.19
N LYS A 267 32.23 -9.74 22.48
CA LYS A 267 31.53 -10.43 23.58
C LYS A 267 30.30 -9.60 23.95
N TRP A 268 29.17 -9.93 23.31
CA TRP A 268 27.91 -9.24 23.46
C TRP A 268 27.35 -9.33 24.87
N ARG A 269 26.63 -8.29 25.29
CA ARG A 269 26.06 -8.13 26.64
C ARG A 269 24.64 -7.62 26.56
N PHE A 270 23.90 -7.76 27.66
CA PHE A 270 22.61 -7.08 27.82
C PHE A 270 22.79 -5.56 27.72
N GLY A 271 22.01 -4.92 26.84
CA GLY A 271 22.03 -3.47 26.65
C GLY A 271 23.12 -2.97 25.69
N ASP A 272 23.85 -3.86 25.01
CA ASP A 272 24.55 -3.46 23.79
C ASP A 272 23.53 -3.12 22.70
N GLU A 273 23.85 -2.13 21.85
CA GLU A 273 22.95 -1.58 20.85
C GLU A 273 23.73 -1.22 19.58
N VAL A 274 23.26 -1.67 18.42
CA VAL A 274 23.76 -1.25 17.11
C VAL A 274 22.69 -0.45 16.39
N THR A 275 23.00 0.77 15.97
CA THR A 275 22.12 1.62 15.15
C THR A 275 22.67 1.77 13.74
N LEU A 276 21.80 1.76 12.73
CA LEU A 276 22.12 1.92 11.32
C LEU A 276 21.17 2.95 10.68
N GLN A 277 21.73 3.94 9.99
CA GLN A 277 21.02 4.92 9.16
C GLN A 277 21.45 4.71 7.71
N LEU A 278 20.55 4.25 6.86
CA LEU A 278 20.76 4.08 5.41
C LEU A 278 20.06 5.21 4.64
N PRO A 279 20.77 5.99 3.79
CA PRO A 279 20.17 7.01 2.95
C PRO A 279 19.39 6.36 1.80
N LEU A 280 18.11 6.72 1.67
CA LEU A 280 17.25 6.26 0.58
C LEU A 280 17.31 7.27 -0.57
N MET A 281 17.61 6.79 -1.77
CA MET A 281 17.71 7.62 -2.98
C MET A 281 16.67 7.20 -4.00
N LEU A 282 16.19 8.17 -4.77
CA LEU A 282 15.49 7.89 -6.02
C LEU A 282 16.51 7.47 -7.09
N THR A 283 16.28 6.32 -7.72
CA THR A 283 17.08 5.81 -8.83
C THR A 283 16.17 5.38 -9.99
N MET A 284 16.77 5.22 -11.17
CA MET A 284 16.11 4.65 -12.34
C MET A 284 16.90 3.44 -12.84
N ASP A 285 16.21 2.31 -13.01
CA ASP A 285 16.77 1.07 -13.55
C ASP A 285 16.20 0.85 -14.96
N ALA A 286 17.05 0.92 -15.98
CA ALA A 286 16.66 0.63 -17.36
C ALA A 286 16.34 -0.86 -17.57
N ILE A 287 15.40 -1.16 -18.47
CA ILE A 287 15.11 -2.57 -18.80
C ILE A 287 16.27 -3.22 -19.53
N LYS A 288 16.47 -4.53 -19.31
CA LYS A 288 17.55 -5.32 -19.94
C LYS A 288 17.12 -5.80 -21.33
N ASP A 289 16.97 -4.86 -22.26
CA ASP A 289 16.60 -5.11 -23.66
C ASP A 289 17.42 -4.22 -24.61
N ASP A 290 18.25 -4.84 -25.45
CA ASP A 290 19.18 -4.15 -26.35
C ASP A 290 18.48 -3.43 -27.53
N ARG A 291 17.16 -3.61 -27.72
CA ARG A 291 16.44 -3.08 -28.88
C ARG A 291 16.22 -1.56 -28.70
N PRO A 292 16.71 -0.69 -29.61
CA PRO A 292 16.73 0.77 -29.38
C PRO A 292 15.38 1.42 -29.02
N LYS A 293 14.26 0.84 -29.45
CA LYS A 293 12.91 1.30 -29.09
C LYS A 293 12.54 1.15 -27.61
N TYR A 294 13.38 0.49 -26.80
CA TYR A 294 13.22 0.39 -25.35
C TYR A 294 14.34 1.06 -24.54
N ALA A 295 15.29 1.76 -25.19
CA ALA A 295 16.45 2.35 -24.50
C ALA A 295 16.09 3.48 -23.51
N SER A 296 14.91 4.08 -23.61
CA SER A 296 14.37 5.09 -22.70
C SER A 296 13.49 4.51 -21.57
N ILE A 297 13.26 3.20 -21.55
CA ILE A 297 12.28 2.56 -20.67
C ILE A 297 12.94 2.23 -19.33
N GLN A 298 12.49 2.89 -18.27
CA GLN A 298 13.11 2.78 -16.95
C GLN A 298 12.05 2.58 -15.87
N ALA A 299 12.33 1.69 -14.92
CA ALA A 299 11.60 1.60 -13.65
C ALA A 299 12.16 2.63 -12.68
N ILE A 300 11.33 3.13 -11.76
CA ILE A 300 11.74 4.10 -10.73
C ILE A 300 11.75 3.38 -9.39
N LEU A 301 12.83 3.57 -8.62
CA LEU A 301 13.00 2.99 -7.29
C LEU A 301 13.30 4.07 -6.27
N TYR A 302 12.91 3.81 -5.02
CA TYR A 302 13.30 4.59 -3.85
C TYR A 302 13.99 3.64 -2.85
N GLY A 303 15.32 3.60 -2.90
CA GLY A 303 16.11 2.55 -2.24
C GLY A 303 15.64 1.16 -2.69
N PRO A 304 15.10 0.31 -1.79
CA PRO A 304 14.59 -1.02 -2.16
C PRO A 304 13.16 -1.03 -2.73
N TYR A 305 12.44 0.11 -2.73
CA TYR A 305 11.02 0.15 -3.11
C TYR A 305 10.84 0.53 -4.57
N VAL A 306 10.35 -0.40 -5.41
CA VAL A 306 9.87 -0.07 -6.77
C VAL A 306 8.61 0.79 -6.66
N LEU A 307 8.63 1.96 -7.30
CA LEU A 307 7.50 2.87 -7.38
C LEU A 307 6.67 2.59 -8.65
N ALA A 308 5.36 2.72 -8.51
CA ALA A 308 4.38 2.66 -9.59
C ALA A 308 3.57 3.96 -9.60
N GLY A 309 3.23 4.47 -10.78
CA GLY A 309 2.38 5.64 -10.95
C GLY A 309 0.94 5.25 -11.29
N LEU A 310 -0.05 5.88 -10.65
CA LEU A 310 -1.46 5.69 -11.01
C LEU A 310 -1.75 6.31 -12.38
N THR A 311 -2.02 5.47 -13.37
CA THR A 311 -2.21 5.85 -14.77
C THR A 311 -2.71 4.66 -15.60
N GLN A 312 -3.38 4.93 -16.72
CA GLN A 312 -3.76 3.93 -17.73
C GLN A 312 -3.02 4.16 -19.06
N ASP A 313 -3.04 5.38 -19.60
CA ASP A 313 -2.58 5.69 -20.98
C ASP A 313 -1.48 6.77 -21.08
N ASP A 314 -0.93 7.24 -19.95
CA ASP A 314 0.22 8.15 -19.93
C ASP A 314 1.34 7.65 -19.02
N TRP A 315 2.57 7.79 -19.48
CA TRP A 315 3.78 7.19 -18.90
C TRP A 315 5.07 7.89 -19.38
N ASP A 316 4.95 9.07 -19.98
CA ASP A 316 6.08 9.86 -20.48
C ASP A 316 6.63 10.80 -19.39
N LEU A 317 7.90 10.61 -19.03
CA LEU A 317 8.65 11.47 -18.10
C LEU A 317 9.70 12.30 -18.84
N GLN A 318 9.90 13.54 -18.39
CA GLN A 318 10.78 14.52 -19.04
C GLN A 318 11.83 15.05 -18.06
N ILE A 319 13.07 14.60 -18.22
CA ILE A 319 14.21 15.08 -17.44
C ILE A 319 14.93 16.18 -18.22
N ARG A 320 15.18 17.33 -17.58
CA ARG A 320 16.02 18.37 -18.17
C ARG A 320 17.43 17.84 -18.43
N LYS A 321 18.07 18.21 -19.55
CA LYS A 321 19.45 17.78 -19.87
C LYS A 321 20.51 18.07 -18.79
N ASP A 322 20.23 19.02 -17.89
CA ASP A 322 21.06 19.45 -16.76
C ASP A 322 20.53 19.03 -15.38
N GLY A 323 19.35 18.41 -15.31
CA GLY A 323 18.61 18.17 -14.07
C GLY A 323 18.98 16.86 -13.37
N SER A 324 18.83 16.83 -12.04
CA SER A 324 18.83 15.61 -11.25
C SER A 324 17.52 14.85 -11.42
N ILE A 325 17.55 13.52 -11.28
CA ILE A 325 16.34 12.73 -11.05
C ILE A 325 15.50 13.31 -9.89
N SER A 326 16.16 13.84 -8.85
CA SER A 326 15.49 14.45 -7.70
C SER A 326 14.64 15.68 -8.04
N ASP A 327 14.92 16.38 -9.14
CA ASP A 327 14.17 17.58 -9.57
C ASP A 327 12.83 17.21 -10.26
N LEU A 328 12.68 15.94 -10.62
CA LEU A 328 11.48 15.37 -11.24
C LEU A 328 10.42 14.99 -10.19
N PHE A 329 10.84 14.65 -8.97
CA PHE A 329 9.96 14.13 -7.91
C PHE A 329 9.83 15.11 -6.74
N SER A 330 8.64 15.19 -6.16
CA SER A 330 8.36 15.94 -4.92
C SER A 330 7.68 15.02 -3.92
N ALA A 331 8.27 14.86 -2.73
CA ALA A 331 7.68 14.06 -1.66
C ALA A 331 6.34 14.66 -1.19
N LEU A 332 5.31 13.83 -1.03
CA LEU A 332 4.01 14.29 -0.54
C LEU A 332 4.00 14.41 1.00
N PRO A 333 3.63 15.57 1.58
CA PRO A 333 3.58 15.74 3.02
C PRO A 333 2.56 14.82 3.72
N PRO A 334 2.81 14.35 4.96
CA PRO A 334 1.89 13.46 5.68
C PRO A 334 0.50 14.06 5.92
N THR A 335 0.41 15.40 6.00
CA THR A 335 -0.86 16.12 6.19
C THR A 335 -1.83 15.93 5.02
N TYR A 336 -1.34 15.66 3.81
CA TYR A 336 -2.18 15.51 2.61
C TYR A 336 -3.25 14.44 2.79
N ASN A 337 -2.97 13.35 3.50
CA ASN A 337 -3.96 12.29 3.78
C ASN A 337 -5.13 12.72 4.67
N SER A 338 -4.96 13.78 5.47
CA SER A 338 -6.09 14.36 6.19
C SER A 338 -6.96 15.23 5.27
N HIS A 339 -6.38 15.81 4.23
CA HIS A 339 -7.05 16.68 3.26
C HIS A 339 -7.82 15.90 2.18
N LEU A 340 -7.85 14.56 2.24
CA LEU A 340 -8.56 13.72 1.28
C LEU A 340 -10.01 13.51 1.70
N ILE A 341 -10.92 13.83 0.80
CA ILE A 341 -12.37 13.73 0.97
C ILE A 341 -13.01 12.88 -0.14
N SER A 342 -14.19 12.36 0.16
CA SER A 342 -15.15 11.86 -0.85
C SER A 342 -16.50 12.53 -0.58
N LEU A 343 -17.15 12.97 -1.66
CA LEU A 343 -18.46 13.64 -1.63
C LEU A 343 -19.51 12.66 -2.13
N SER A 344 -20.64 12.55 -1.42
CA SER A 344 -21.60 11.45 -1.62
C SER A 344 -23.06 11.86 -1.42
N GLN A 345 -23.97 11.15 -2.07
CA GLN A 345 -25.41 11.28 -1.92
C GLN A 345 -26.05 9.89 -1.81
N SER A 346 -26.82 9.67 -0.75
CA SER A 346 -27.50 8.39 -0.49
C SER A 346 -28.97 8.45 -0.86
N SER A 347 -29.40 7.50 -1.69
CA SER A 347 -30.80 7.17 -1.95
C SER A 347 -31.27 6.06 -0.99
N ALA A 348 -32.55 5.67 -1.07
CA ALA A 348 -33.09 4.56 -0.27
C ALA A 348 -32.43 3.19 -0.56
N ASN A 349 -31.86 2.99 -1.76
CA ASN A 349 -31.37 1.69 -2.25
C ASN A 349 -29.86 1.67 -2.55
N ALA A 350 -29.22 2.82 -2.74
CA ALA A 350 -27.83 2.93 -3.17
C ALA A 350 -27.21 4.26 -2.71
N THR A 351 -25.90 4.26 -2.43
CA THR A 351 -25.11 5.49 -2.25
C THR A 351 -24.26 5.74 -3.49
N PHE A 352 -24.29 6.98 -3.95
CA PHE A 352 -23.52 7.48 -5.07
C PHE A 352 -22.42 8.42 -4.57
N VAL A 353 -21.30 8.45 -5.26
CA VAL A 353 -20.12 9.28 -4.97
C VAL A 353 -19.79 10.17 -6.16
N LEU A 354 -19.32 11.38 -5.89
CA LEU A 354 -18.66 12.24 -6.87
C LEU A 354 -17.44 11.50 -7.42
N SER A 355 -17.24 11.48 -8.74
CA SER A 355 -16.12 10.77 -9.36
C SER A 355 -15.63 11.49 -10.62
N SER A 356 -14.32 11.68 -10.74
CA SER A 356 -13.67 12.28 -11.92
C SER A 356 -13.13 11.21 -12.87
N MET A 357 -13.61 11.19 -14.12
CA MET A 357 -13.16 10.24 -15.13
C MET A 357 -13.13 10.90 -16.51
N ASN A 358 -12.06 10.67 -17.28
CA ASN A 358 -11.88 11.20 -18.65
C ASN A 358 -12.10 12.74 -18.73
N ASN A 359 -11.53 13.47 -17.76
CA ASN A 359 -11.71 14.91 -17.54
C ASN A 359 -13.15 15.38 -17.21
N SER A 360 -14.15 14.52 -17.22
CA SER A 360 -15.52 14.81 -16.76
C SER A 360 -15.72 14.47 -15.29
N ILE A 361 -16.78 15.00 -14.67
CA ILE A 361 -17.18 14.65 -13.30
C ILE A 361 -18.63 14.18 -13.30
N ALA A 362 -18.88 13.01 -12.71
CA ALA A 362 -20.20 12.39 -12.63
C ALA A 362 -20.45 11.73 -11.26
N MET A 363 -21.71 11.54 -10.91
CA MET A 363 -22.08 10.64 -9.81
C MET A 363 -21.90 9.18 -10.25
N GLN A 364 -21.20 8.37 -9.44
CA GLN A 364 -20.98 6.94 -9.68
C GLN A 364 -21.41 6.11 -8.46
N ASN A 365 -21.60 4.80 -8.61
CA ASN A 365 -21.87 3.92 -7.47
C ASN A 365 -20.70 3.93 -6.47
N LEU A 366 -20.99 3.88 -5.16
CA LEU A 366 -19.98 3.71 -4.11
C LEU A 366 -19.06 2.50 -4.41
N PRO A 367 -17.74 2.69 -4.62
CA PRO A 367 -16.83 1.63 -5.07
C PRO A 367 -16.18 0.85 -3.93
N GLU A 368 -15.61 -0.30 -4.26
CA GLU A 368 -14.76 -1.09 -3.35
C GLU A 368 -13.37 -0.44 -3.17
N SER A 369 -12.80 -0.56 -1.97
CA SER A 369 -11.54 0.12 -1.60
C SER A 369 -10.29 -0.54 -2.20
N GLY A 370 -9.54 0.23 -2.99
CA GLY A 370 -8.37 -0.23 -3.75
C GLY A 370 -8.70 -0.57 -5.20
N THR A 371 -9.62 0.19 -5.80
CA THR A 371 -10.02 0.12 -7.22
C THR A 371 -9.90 1.50 -7.85
N ASP A 372 -9.77 1.56 -9.19
CA ASP A 372 -9.78 2.82 -9.94
C ASP A 372 -10.97 3.72 -9.59
N ASN A 373 -12.15 3.15 -9.36
CA ASN A 373 -13.33 3.95 -9.01
C ASN A 373 -13.19 4.61 -7.62
N ALA A 374 -12.49 3.98 -6.66
CA ALA A 374 -12.20 4.59 -5.35
C ALA A 374 -11.12 5.69 -5.45
N VAL A 375 -10.16 5.52 -6.37
CA VAL A 375 -9.17 6.54 -6.77
C VAL A 375 -9.90 7.76 -7.36
N HIS A 376 -10.67 7.57 -8.42
CA HIS A 376 -11.46 8.62 -9.10
C HIS A 376 -12.52 9.28 -8.20
N ALA A 377 -13.01 8.59 -7.17
CA ALA A 377 -13.96 9.13 -6.19
C ALA A 377 -13.30 9.78 -4.96
N THR A 378 -11.97 9.97 -4.98
CA THR A 378 -11.22 10.64 -3.92
C THR A 378 -10.64 11.96 -4.43
N PHE A 379 -10.86 13.04 -3.68
CA PHE A 379 -10.38 14.37 -4.01
C PHE A 379 -9.61 14.96 -2.84
N ARG A 380 -8.61 15.80 -3.14
CA ARG A 380 -7.87 16.62 -2.20
C ARG A 380 -8.54 17.98 -2.07
N PHE A 381 -8.96 18.32 -0.86
CA PHE A 381 -9.51 19.63 -0.48
C PHE A 381 -8.35 20.59 -0.23
N VAL A 382 -8.20 21.65 -1.03
CA VAL A 382 -7.07 22.59 -0.97
C VAL A 382 -7.56 23.99 -0.60
N PRO A 383 -7.57 24.39 0.69
CA PRO A 383 -8.09 25.67 1.15
C PRO A 383 -7.16 26.83 0.79
N LEU A 384 -7.75 27.93 0.35
CA LEU A 384 -7.04 29.18 0.10
C LEU A 384 -6.75 29.89 1.43
N GLY A 385 -5.61 30.59 1.49
CA GLY A 385 -5.08 31.15 2.75
C GLY A 385 -4.29 30.14 3.61
N GLY A 386 -4.33 28.85 3.27
CA GLY A 386 -3.51 27.80 3.87
C GLY A 386 -4.02 27.25 5.21
N TYR A 387 -3.40 26.16 5.65
CA TYR A 387 -3.72 25.53 6.94
C TYR A 387 -3.01 26.27 8.07
N SER A 388 -3.75 26.66 9.11
CA SER A 388 -3.14 27.18 10.34
C SER A 388 -2.29 26.08 10.99
N ASN A 389 -1.01 26.35 11.30
CA ASN A 389 -0.01 25.38 11.79
C ASN A 389 -0.25 24.76 13.20
N LYS A 390 -1.51 24.62 13.62
CA LYS A 390 -1.90 23.70 14.69
C LYS A 390 -2.26 22.36 14.04
N GLY A 391 -1.65 21.26 14.47
CA GLY A 391 -1.76 19.93 13.85
C GLY A 391 -3.12 19.24 14.04
N ASN A 392 -4.21 19.90 13.70
CA ASN A 392 -5.55 19.33 13.72
C ASN A 392 -5.73 18.40 12.51
N SER A 393 -5.88 17.09 12.75
CA SER A 393 -6.34 16.17 11.71
C SER A 393 -7.73 16.56 11.24
N ILE A 394 -7.92 16.68 9.92
CA ILE A 394 -9.22 17.01 9.32
C ILE A 394 -10.31 15.97 9.65
N SER A 395 -9.95 14.77 10.10
CA SER A 395 -10.89 13.80 10.69
C SER A 395 -11.72 14.35 11.88
N SER A 396 -11.30 15.45 12.52
CA SER A 396 -12.11 16.18 13.50
C SER A 396 -12.52 17.59 13.06
N SER A 397 -12.07 18.08 11.89
CA SER A 397 -12.26 19.47 11.45
C SER A 397 -12.88 19.66 10.06
N LEU A 398 -13.45 18.62 9.44
CA LEU A 398 -14.25 18.74 8.20
C LEU A 398 -15.37 19.80 8.31
N MET A 399 -15.99 19.96 9.48
CA MET A 399 -16.99 21.01 9.72
C MET A 399 -16.36 22.38 10.05
N GLU A 400 -15.10 22.43 10.51
CA GLU A 400 -14.33 23.69 10.61
C GLU A 400 -13.87 24.19 9.23
N ALA A 401 -14.09 23.44 8.15
CA ALA A 401 -13.85 23.89 6.77
C ALA A 401 -15.01 24.76 6.23
N ILE A 402 -16.18 24.73 6.87
CA ILE A 402 -17.33 25.58 6.49
C ILE A 402 -16.96 27.06 6.64
N GLY A 403 -17.29 27.85 5.63
CA GLY A 403 -16.93 29.27 5.52
C GLY A 403 -15.54 29.54 4.96
N LYS A 404 -14.86 28.53 4.38
CA LYS A 404 -13.55 28.69 3.73
C LYS A 404 -13.63 28.42 2.23
N SER A 405 -12.92 29.23 1.45
CA SER A 405 -12.69 29.02 0.03
C SER A 405 -11.61 27.96 -0.21
N PHE A 406 -11.80 27.11 -1.21
CA PHE A 406 -10.91 26.00 -1.52
C PHE A 406 -10.97 25.64 -3.02
N ILE A 407 -10.01 24.82 -3.45
CA ILE A 407 -9.99 24.15 -4.74
C ILE A 407 -10.11 22.64 -4.52
N LEU A 408 -10.82 21.96 -5.41
CA LEU A 408 -10.98 20.51 -5.41
C LEU A 408 -10.04 19.90 -6.47
N GLU A 409 -9.10 19.05 -6.04
CA GLU A 409 -8.09 18.39 -6.89
C GLU A 409 -8.31 16.87 -6.90
N PRO A 410 -8.37 16.17 -8.04
CA PRO A 410 -8.46 14.70 -8.06
C PRO A 410 -7.19 14.02 -7.51
N PHE A 411 -7.37 12.91 -6.80
CA PHE A 411 -6.29 12.24 -6.06
C PHE A 411 -5.11 11.75 -6.93
N ASP A 412 -5.39 11.27 -8.15
CA ASP A 412 -4.42 10.67 -9.10
C ASP A 412 -3.88 11.63 -10.17
N LEU A 413 -4.39 12.87 -10.20
CA LEU A 413 -4.00 13.93 -11.13
C LEU A 413 -3.42 15.15 -10.37
N PRO A 414 -2.26 15.06 -9.70
CA PRO A 414 -1.70 16.18 -8.94
C PRO A 414 -1.50 17.43 -9.80
N GLY A 415 -2.03 18.57 -9.34
CA GLY A 415 -2.02 19.83 -10.09
C GLY A 415 -3.20 20.02 -11.05
N PHE A 416 -4.06 19.02 -11.24
CA PHE A 416 -5.34 19.20 -11.94
C PHE A 416 -6.44 19.57 -10.94
N VAL A 417 -7.42 20.34 -11.37
CA VAL A 417 -8.46 20.92 -10.53
C VAL A 417 -9.82 20.84 -11.19
N VAL A 418 -10.87 20.82 -10.36
CA VAL A 418 -12.26 20.93 -10.81
C VAL A 418 -12.57 22.38 -11.19
N GLU A 419 -13.06 22.60 -12.41
CA GLU A 419 -13.30 23.92 -12.98
C GLU A 419 -14.62 23.96 -13.80
N GLN A 420 -15.34 25.08 -13.75
CA GLN A 420 -16.41 25.36 -14.72
C GLN A 420 -15.80 25.88 -16.03
N GLN A 421 -16.01 25.16 -17.15
CA GLN A 421 -15.54 25.63 -18.47
C GLN A 421 -16.41 26.74 -19.05
N GLU A 422 -17.73 26.52 -19.12
CA GLU A 422 -18.68 27.43 -19.75
C GLU A 422 -19.74 27.91 -18.74
N PRO A 423 -20.30 29.12 -18.88
CA PRO A 423 -21.39 29.57 -18.01
C PRO A 423 -22.60 28.64 -18.07
N ASN A 424 -22.96 28.04 -16.93
CA ASN A 424 -23.97 26.97 -16.79
C ASN A 424 -23.60 25.61 -17.41
N GLY A 425 -22.33 25.37 -17.74
CA GLY A 425 -21.83 24.10 -18.23
C GLY A 425 -21.63 23.02 -17.15
N GLU A 426 -21.20 21.84 -17.59
CA GLU A 426 -20.69 20.77 -16.73
C GLU A 426 -19.37 21.19 -16.05
N LEU A 427 -19.02 20.52 -14.95
CA LEU A 427 -17.72 20.67 -14.30
C LEU A 427 -16.71 19.67 -14.88
N GLU A 428 -15.55 20.19 -15.28
CA GLU A 428 -14.45 19.41 -15.84
C GLU A 428 -13.24 19.41 -14.91
N VAL A 429 -12.29 18.53 -15.20
CA VAL A 429 -10.97 18.45 -14.56
C VAL A 429 -9.90 18.95 -15.54
N LYS A 430 -9.14 19.97 -15.15
CA LYS A 430 -8.13 20.65 -15.99
C LYS A 430 -6.83 20.94 -15.24
N ASP A 431 -5.73 21.05 -15.98
CA ASP A 431 -4.43 21.41 -15.40
C ASP A 431 -4.47 22.85 -14.87
N ALA A 432 -4.07 23.05 -13.61
CA ALA A 432 -4.08 24.35 -12.96
C ALA A 432 -2.78 25.13 -13.23
N GLU A 433 -2.38 25.26 -14.50
CA GLU A 433 -1.18 26.01 -14.93
C GLU A 433 -1.08 27.41 -14.31
N ASN A 434 -2.24 28.04 -14.06
CA ASN A 434 -2.38 29.39 -13.50
C ASN A 434 -2.87 29.40 -12.02
N GLY A 435 -3.10 28.24 -11.41
CA GLY A 435 -3.54 28.11 -10.01
C GLY A 435 -4.99 28.55 -9.76
N PRO A 436 -5.29 29.16 -8.58
CA PRO A 436 -6.64 29.63 -8.23
C PRO A 436 -7.17 30.68 -9.20
N ASN A 437 -8.38 30.49 -9.73
CA ASN A 437 -9.04 31.42 -10.64
C ASN A 437 -10.54 31.57 -10.30
N SER A 438 -11.29 32.33 -11.11
CA SER A 438 -12.73 32.56 -10.89
C SER A 438 -13.62 31.30 -11.02
N ASN A 439 -13.12 30.24 -11.65
CA ASN A 439 -13.91 29.11 -12.14
C ASN A 439 -13.62 27.80 -11.38
N ASN A 440 -12.52 27.75 -10.61
CA ASN A 440 -12.07 26.58 -9.85
C ASN A 440 -12.08 26.77 -8.31
N VAL A 441 -12.47 27.97 -7.83
CA VAL A 441 -12.54 28.30 -6.39
C VAL A 441 -13.96 28.22 -5.86
N PHE A 442 -14.16 27.32 -4.89
CA PHE A 442 -15.44 27.06 -4.25
C PHE A 442 -15.42 27.49 -2.78
N LEU A 443 -16.50 28.11 -2.31
CA LEU A 443 -16.77 28.34 -0.90
C LEU A 443 -17.53 27.13 -0.34
N LEU A 444 -17.00 26.51 0.73
CA LEU A 444 -17.70 25.42 1.41
C LEU A 444 -18.73 26.00 2.38
N ILE A 445 -20.01 25.63 2.23
CA ILE A 445 -21.09 26.00 3.16
C ILE A 445 -21.77 24.75 3.75
N ALA A 446 -22.55 24.94 4.82
CA ALA A 446 -23.45 23.90 5.31
C ALA A 446 -24.50 23.53 4.25
N GLY A 447 -24.90 22.25 4.19
CA GLY A 447 -25.78 21.72 3.15
C GLY A 447 -27.13 22.43 3.07
N LEU A 448 -27.53 22.79 1.85
CA LEU A 448 -28.80 23.47 1.57
C LEU A 448 -30.04 22.61 1.88
N ASP A 449 -29.89 21.30 2.05
CA ASP A 449 -30.94 20.38 2.51
C ASP A 449 -31.19 20.39 4.03
N GLY A 450 -30.42 21.18 4.79
CA GLY A 450 -30.61 21.37 6.23
C GLY A 450 -30.33 20.12 7.07
N LYS A 451 -29.73 19.07 6.50
CA LYS A 451 -29.32 17.89 7.26
C LYS A 451 -28.04 18.19 8.05
N ASN A 452 -27.90 17.56 9.22
CA ASN A 452 -26.63 17.57 9.91
C ASN A 452 -25.59 16.77 9.10
N ASN A 453 -24.38 17.33 8.98
CA ASN A 453 -23.22 16.76 8.26
C ASN A 453 -23.29 16.75 6.73
N THR A 454 -24.25 17.44 6.09
CA THR A 454 -24.16 17.75 4.65
C THR A 454 -23.45 19.08 4.42
N VAL A 455 -22.83 19.22 3.25
CA VAL A 455 -22.19 20.46 2.76
C VAL A 455 -22.65 20.77 1.33
N SER A 456 -22.62 22.05 0.98
CA SER A 456 -22.82 22.54 -0.39
C SER A 456 -21.60 23.37 -0.82
N LEU A 457 -21.27 23.29 -2.10
CA LEU A 457 -20.07 23.92 -2.68
C LEU A 457 -20.54 25.05 -3.59
N GLU A 458 -20.34 26.30 -3.20
CA GLU A 458 -20.74 27.51 -3.94
C GLU A 458 -19.56 28.02 -4.78
N LEU A 459 -19.74 28.34 -6.07
CA LEU A 459 -18.65 28.91 -6.87
C LEU A 459 -18.44 30.38 -6.49
N GLU A 460 -17.23 30.77 -6.06
CA GLU A 460 -17.03 32.09 -5.42
C GLU A 460 -17.26 33.28 -6.38
N SER A 461 -17.06 33.09 -7.68
CA SER A 461 -17.36 34.11 -8.70
C SER A 461 -18.84 34.23 -9.06
N GLN A 462 -19.67 33.26 -8.70
CA GLN A 462 -21.08 33.15 -9.07
C GLN A 462 -21.93 32.87 -7.84
N GLN A 463 -22.04 33.87 -6.97
CA GLN A 463 -22.84 33.79 -5.75
C GLN A 463 -24.26 33.33 -6.05
N GLY A 464 -24.71 32.30 -5.35
CA GLY A 464 -25.96 31.61 -5.58
C GLY A 464 -25.88 30.38 -6.49
N CYS A 465 -24.70 30.02 -7.03
CA CYS A 465 -24.51 28.88 -7.93
C CYS A 465 -23.66 27.77 -7.29
N PHE A 466 -24.16 26.54 -7.32
CA PHE A 466 -23.66 25.42 -6.52
C PHE A 466 -23.34 24.19 -7.37
N VAL A 467 -22.32 23.43 -6.97
CA VAL A 467 -22.07 22.08 -7.49
C VAL A 467 -23.32 21.21 -7.30
N SER A 468 -23.77 20.53 -8.35
CA SER A 468 -25.05 19.84 -8.39
C SER A 468 -25.00 18.55 -9.21
N SER A 469 -25.63 17.50 -8.70
CA SER A 469 -25.86 16.22 -9.40
C SER A 469 -27.11 16.20 -10.29
N GLY A 470 -27.71 17.37 -10.53
CA GLY A 470 -28.88 17.53 -11.39
C GLY A 470 -30.20 17.05 -10.79
N VAL A 471 -31.24 16.99 -11.60
CA VAL A 471 -32.64 16.75 -11.16
C VAL A 471 -32.87 15.31 -10.65
N ASN A 472 -32.02 14.37 -11.07
CA ASN A 472 -32.04 12.97 -10.62
C ASN A 472 -30.73 12.62 -9.89
N PRO A 473 -30.56 13.01 -8.61
CA PRO A 473 -29.32 12.80 -7.84
C PRO A 473 -29.06 11.33 -7.45
N THR A 474 -29.85 10.37 -7.97
CA THR A 474 -29.85 8.96 -7.56
C THR A 474 -29.60 7.99 -8.71
N THR A 475 -28.87 8.43 -9.74
CA THR A 475 -28.46 7.60 -10.88
C THR A 475 -26.95 7.72 -11.13
N ALA A 476 -26.29 6.57 -11.33
CA ALA A 476 -24.90 6.56 -11.77
C ALA A 476 -24.79 7.04 -13.22
N GLY A 477 -23.75 7.80 -13.54
CA GLY A 477 -23.58 8.48 -14.82
C GLY A 477 -24.28 9.85 -14.91
N SER A 478 -24.91 10.37 -13.85
CA SER A 478 -25.41 11.74 -13.83
C SER A 478 -24.24 12.74 -13.82
N SER A 479 -24.12 13.57 -14.86
CA SER A 479 -23.14 14.66 -14.94
C SER A 479 -23.24 15.63 -13.77
N ILE A 480 -22.11 16.22 -13.39
CA ILE A 480 -22.06 17.30 -12.40
C ILE A 480 -22.07 18.65 -13.10
N VAL A 481 -23.00 19.51 -12.71
CA VAL A 481 -23.22 20.86 -13.26
C VAL A 481 -23.17 21.92 -12.17
N LEU A 482 -22.99 23.17 -12.56
CA LEU A 482 -23.22 24.30 -11.66
C LEU A 482 -24.69 24.77 -11.74
N SER A 483 -25.46 24.57 -10.67
CA SER A 483 -26.88 24.93 -10.59
C SER A 483 -27.07 26.22 -9.77
N CYS A 484 -27.67 27.25 -10.39
CA CYS A 484 -27.93 28.54 -9.77
C CYS A 484 -29.31 28.66 -9.12
N LYS A 485 -29.39 29.34 -7.98
CA LYS A 485 -30.65 29.72 -7.32
C LYS A 485 -31.50 30.61 -8.27
N PRO A 486 -32.82 30.36 -8.42
CA PRO A 486 -33.66 31.15 -9.30
C PRO A 486 -33.86 32.59 -8.75
N GLN A 487 -33.64 33.60 -9.60
CA GLN A 487 -33.57 35.02 -9.19
C GLN A 487 -34.79 35.57 -8.43
N ASN A 488 -35.97 34.96 -8.58
CA ASN A 488 -37.22 35.33 -7.89
C ASN A 488 -38.00 34.11 -7.35
N GLY A 489 -37.32 32.98 -7.10
CA GLY A 489 -37.96 31.73 -6.70
C GLY A 489 -37.57 31.26 -5.29
N SER A 490 -38.48 30.59 -4.59
CA SER A 490 -38.14 29.77 -3.43
C SER A 490 -37.30 28.57 -3.88
N ILE A 491 -36.19 28.30 -3.19
CA ILE A 491 -35.36 27.12 -3.45
C ILE A 491 -36.18 25.86 -3.11
N ASP A 492 -36.44 25.00 -4.09
CA ASP A 492 -37.19 23.76 -3.88
C ASP A 492 -36.33 22.65 -3.24
N VAL A 493 -37.02 21.62 -2.72
CA VAL A 493 -36.39 20.51 -2.00
C VAL A 493 -35.50 19.64 -2.91
N GLY A 494 -35.79 19.58 -4.21
CA GLY A 494 -34.96 18.88 -5.19
C GLY A 494 -33.63 19.58 -5.41
N PHE A 495 -33.64 20.90 -5.63
CA PHE A 495 -32.42 21.71 -5.68
C PHE A 495 -31.58 21.57 -4.41
N GLN A 496 -32.22 21.68 -3.23
CA GLN A 496 -31.56 21.54 -1.93
C GLN A 496 -30.85 20.19 -1.80
N GLN A 497 -31.50 19.09 -2.17
CA GLN A 497 -30.93 17.75 -2.12
C GLN A 497 -29.83 17.55 -3.15
N ALA A 498 -30.04 17.95 -4.40
CA ALA A 498 -29.07 17.78 -5.50
C ALA A 498 -27.78 18.60 -5.32
N THR A 499 -27.82 19.68 -4.53
CA THR A 499 -26.67 20.54 -4.20
C THR A 499 -26.05 20.25 -2.83
N SER A 500 -26.57 19.26 -2.08
CA SER A 500 -26.06 18.87 -0.77
C SER A 500 -25.37 17.50 -0.82
N PHE A 501 -24.17 17.41 -0.27
CA PHE A 501 -23.35 16.20 -0.26
C PHE A 501 -22.95 15.83 1.17
N SER A 502 -22.98 14.54 1.49
CA SER A 502 -22.31 13.97 2.66
C SER A 502 -20.81 13.88 2.36
N MET A 503 -20.00 14.55 3.17
CA MET A 503 -18.54 14.63 3.01
C MET A 503 -17.82 13.75 4.03
N THR A 504 -17.10 12.73 3.55
CA THR A 504 -16.33 11.79 4.38
C THR A 504 -14.82 11.93 4.12
N LYS A 505 -13.99 11.19 4.88
CA LYS A 505 -12.60 10.90 4.44
C LYS A 505 -12.66 10.28 3.04
N GLY A 506 -11.66 10.56 2.21
CA GLY A 506 -11.41 9.92 0.94
C GLY A 506 -11.37 8.39 1.01
N LEU A 507 -11.87 7.74 -0.04
CA LEU A 507 -11.91 6.28 -0.21
C LEU A 507 -10.52 5.68 -0.54
N SER A 508 -9.61 6.51 -1.05
CA SER A 508 -8.18 6.23 -1.28
C SER A 508 -7.29 7.13 -0.41
N GLU A 509 -6.03 6.75 -0.25
CA GLU A 509 -5.04 7.48 0.56
C GLU A 509 -3.62 7.30 0.01
N TYR A 510 -2.80 8.35 0.15
CA TYR A 510 -1.38 8.32 -0.20
C TYR A 510 -0.62 7.38 0.73
N HIS A 511 0.35 6.65 0.18
CA HIS A 511 1.29 5.89 1.00
C HIS A 511 2.28 6.87 1.67
N PRO A 512 2.85 6.56 2.86
CA PRO A 512 3.90 7.41 3.46
C PRO A 512 5.14 7.57 2.58
N ILE A 513 5.33 6.67 1.60
CA ILE A 513 6.36 6.72 0.56
C ILE A 513 5.75 7.18 -0.79
N SER A 514 4.93 8.23 -0.77
CA SER A 514 4.36 8.80 -2.00
C SER A 514 5.10 10.04 -2.48
N PHE A 515 5.20 10.17 -3.80
CA PHE A 515 5.79 11.30 -4.49
C PHE A 515 4.86 11.76 -5.62
N MET A 516 4.86 13.06 -5.93
CA MET A 516 4.43 13.57 -7.23
C MET A 516 5.64 13.49 -8.19
N ALA A 517 5.46 12.96 -9.40
CA ALA A 517 6.46 13.01 -10.46
C ALA A 517 5.98 13.89 -11.61
N ARG A 518 6.86 14.73 -12.17
CA ARG A 518 6.55 15.58 -13.34
C ARG A 518 6.63 14.75 -14.63
N GLY A 519 5.53 14.68 -15.38
CA GLY A 519 5.48 14.07 -16.71
C GLY A 519 5.48 15.10 -17.84
N SER A 520 5.46 14.62 -19.08
CA SER A 520 5.42 15.46 -20.29
C SER A 520 4.05 16.10 -20.56
N ARG A 521 2.96 15.54 -19.99
CA ARG A 521 1.56 15.96 -20.23
C ARG A 521 0.75 16.23 -18.96
N ARG A 522 1.19 15.68 -17.81
CA ARG A 522 0.59 15.85 -16.48
C ARG A 522 1.62 15.47 -15.40
N ASN A 523 1.30 15.69 -14.14
CA ASN A 523 2.01 15.02 -13.05
C ASN A 523 1.40 13.63 -12.76
N PHE A 524 2.23 12.73 -12.23
CA PHE A 524 1.84 11.39 -11.79
C PHE A 524 1.89 11.29 -10.26
N LEU A 525 0.90 10.64 -9.66
CA LEU A 525 1.00 10.15 -8.29
C LEU A 525 1.80 8.84 -8.27
N MET A 526 2.98 8.84 -7.65
CA MET A 526 3.84 7.68 -7.47
C MET A 526 3.73 7.13 -6.05
N MET A 527 3.66 5.80 -5.91
CA MET A 527 3.72 5.10 -4.62
C MET A 527 4.33 3.69 -4.77
N PRO A 528 4.72 2.98 -3.70
CA PRO A 528 5.33 1.67 -3.82
C PRO A 528 4.33 0.65 -4.37
N LEU A 529 4.78 -0.19 -5.31
CA LEU A 529 3.96 -1.22 -5.97
C LEU A 529 3.23 -2.15 -4.97
N LEU A 530 3.76 -2.31 -3.75
CA LEU A 530 3.16 -3.11 -2.69
C LEU A 530 1.89 -2.52 -2.02
N LYS A 531 1.54 -1.25 -2.28
CA LYS A 531 0.30 -0.62 -1.77
C LYS A 531 -0.90 -0.94 -2.67
N LEU A 532 -0.66 -1.20 -3.97
CA LEU A 532 -1.69 -1.33 -4.99
C LEU A 532 -2.30 -2.74 -5.00
N LYS A 533 -3.62 -2.81 -5.21
CA LYS A 533 -4.43 -4.04 -5.27
C LYS A 533 -4.91 -4.29 -6.70
N ASP A 534 -5.89 -3.50 -7.12
CA ASP A 534 -6.64 -3.62 -8.38
C ASP A 534 -6.90 -2.24 -9.02
N GLU A 535 -6.21 -1.20 -8.55
CA GLU A 535 -5.98 0.05 -9.29
C GLU A 535 -5.10 -0.18 -10.54
N SER A 536 -5.26 0.63 -11.57
CA SER A 536 -4.41 0.69 -12.76
C SER A 536 -3.17 1.54 -12.53
N TYR A 537 -2.03 1.02 -12.98
CA TYR A 537 -0.72 1.67 -12.82
C TYR A 537 0.26 1.30 -13.93
N THR A 538 1.33 2.09 -14.04
CA THR A 538 2.58 1.66 -14.68
C THR A 538 3.75 1.65 -13.70
N VAL A 539 4.68 0.72 -13.91
CA VAL A 539 5.98 0.63 -13.22
C VAL A 539 7.10 1.18 -14.09
N TYR A 540 6.95 1.08 -15.42
CA TYR A 540 7.94 1.49 -16.40
C TYR A 540 7.48 2.76 -17.10
N PHE A 541 8.39 3.73 -17.22
CA PHE A 541 8.13 5.02 -17.83
C PHE A 541 9.05 5.23 -19.04
N ASN A 542 8.56 5.95 -20.04
CA ASN A 542 9.37 6.44 -21.15
C ASN A 542 10.09 7.70 -20.66
N VAL A 543 11.34 7.55 -20.23
CA VAL A 543 12.14 8.63 -19.66
C VAL A 543 12.93 9.29 -20.78
N THR A 544 12.53 10.52 -21.12
CA THR A 544 13.15 11.31 -22.19
C THR A 544 13.94 12.49 -21.62
N SER A 545 14.88 13.04 -22.41
CA SER A 545 15.68 14.20 -22.00
C SER A 545 15.62 15.37 -22.98
N THR A 546 15.34 16.56 -22.45
CA THR A 546 15.10 17.82 -23.19
C THR A 546 16.08 18.91 -22.82
#